data_AF-A0A6P0IR95-F1
#
_entry.id   AF-A0A6P0IR95-F1
#
_cell.length_a   1.000
_cell.length_b   1.000
_cell.length_c   1.000
_cell.angle_alpha   90.00
_cell.angle_beta   90.00
_cell.angle_gamma   90.00
#
_symmetry.space_group_name_H-M   'P 1'
#
loop_
_entity.id
_entity.type
_entity.pdbx_description
1 polymer ?
#
loop_
_entity_poly.entity_id
_entity_poly.type
_entity_poly.pdbx_seq_one_letter_code
_entity_poly.pdbx_strand_id
1 'polypeptide(L)'
;ISRNGEFRLLDRTDVFKFRVSNNGQIKLNLYQISAGDDANLRLYWDTKNNGILDFGDQNVARSLDGSNADDVINYTATNGTYFAEVRPYALGSNGIVSDDLELPESTTTIGIAATTKPNTYQPLSPNQVFSLNSNPDADHIIYLDFDGQTTTNTLWNQKFGSPIVTPAYDTDGNTSNFSTAETETIWRIWQRVAEDFSPFDVNVTTAQPSDDQLKKTSASDSQWGIRVVIGGDGSWYQQGTGGLAYMDSFNWNTDTPVFIFSENRAGGSEKAVAEAISHEVGHSLGLTHDGNLTNHYYTGHDNGNVETGWAPIMGEGNDRNLTQWSKGEYTGASNQEDDLDIITGQNGFGYRLDDYGNSRTSAAALSFNDGQVETYGIIEQNNDIDWFQFNSTTGNIALDIKPFERGPNLDILAKLYNASGQLISVSNPIGSLSASFNLDLNPGQYYLSIDGTGLGNLATGYSDYGSLGQYSITGGVAE
;
A
#
# COMPACT_ATOMS: atom_id res chain seq x y z
N ILE A 1 7.41 -29.88 -14.18
CA ILE A 1 6.34 -29.83 -13.13
C ILE A 1 5.25 -28.96 -13.70
N SER A 2 3.99 -29.40 -13.73
CA SER A 2 2.84 -28.55 -14.08
C SER A 2 2.27 -27.93 -12.81
N ARG A 3 1.92 -26.64 -12.84
CA ARG A 3 1.15 -26.00 -11.78
C ARG A 3 -0.07 -25.36 -12.41
N ASN A 4 -1.21 -25.65 -11.80
CA ASN A 4 -2.51 -25.13 -12.20
C ASN A 4 -2.79 -23.88 -11.36
N GLY A 5 -2.94 -22.74 -12.01
CA GLY A 5 -3.48 -21.52 -11.43
C GLY A 5 -4.97 -21.35 -11.72
N GLU A 6 -5.72 -20.73 -10.81
CA GLU A 6 -7.02 -20.13 -11.09
C GLU A 6 -7.01 -18.74 -10.47
N PHE A 7 -6.99 -17.68 -11.29
CA PHE A 7 -6.93 -16.30 -10.79
C PHE A 7 -8.16 -15.51 -11.18
N ARG A 8 -8.75 -14.80 -10.22
CA ARG A 8 -9.85 -13.87 -10.46
C ARG A 8 -9.26 -12.52 -10.87
N LEU A 9 -10.04 -11.68 -11.57
CA LEU A 9 -9.61 -10.32 -11.99
C LEU A 9 -9.09 -9.42 -10.85
N LEU A 10 -9.29 -9.84 -9.59
CA LEU A 10 -8.85 -9.18 -8.37
C LEU A 10 -7.54 -9.74 -7.80
N ASP A 11 -6.90 -10.73 -8.45
CA ASP A 11 -5.59 -11.31 -8.09
C ASP A 11 -4.61 -11.07 -9.27
N ARG A 12 -4.17 -9.83 -9.53
CA ARG A 12 -3.48 -9.46 -10.79
C ARG A 12 -2.09 -10.09 -11.02
N THR A 13 -1.53 -10.97 -10.18
CA THR A 13 -0.28 -11.66 -10.53
C THR A 13 -0.10 -12.99 -9.82
N ASP A 14 0.38 -14.00 -10.56
CA ASP A 14 0.80 -15.27 -9.97
C ASP A 14 2.28 -15.53 -10.07
N VAL A 15 2.93 -15.78 -8.92
CA VAL A 15 4.39 -15.86 -8.82
C VAL A 15 4.85 -17.23 -8.38
N PHE A 16 5.56 -17.92 -9.26
CA PHE A 16 6.18 -19.22 -9.01
C PHE A 16 7.68 -19.06 -8.78
N LYS A 17 8.13 -19.28 -7.54
CA LYS A 17 9.56 -19.38 -7.21
C LYS A 17 10.11 -20.77 -7.51
N PHE A 18 11.25 -20.83 -8.21
CA PHE A 18 11.97 -22.08 -8.45
C PHE A 18 13.49 -21.86 -8.47
N ARG A 19 14.25 -22.94 -8.28
CA ARG A 19 15.72 -22.91 -8.30
C ARG A 19 16.27 -23.75 -9.43
N VAL A 20 17.21 -23.18 -10.19
CA VAL A 20 17.98 -23.84 -11.25
C VAL A 20 19.31 -24.27 -10.67
N SER A 21 19.54 -25.58 -10.53
CA SER A 21 20.74 -26.12 -9.84
C SER A 21 21.99 -26.22 -10.73
N ASN A 22 21.83 -26.18 -12.06
CA ASN A 22 22.90 -26.23 -13.05
C ASN A 22 22.56 -25.32 -14.23
N ASN A 23 23.56 -24.75 -14.90
CA ASN A 23 23.31 -23.97 -16.12
C ASN A 23 22.54 -24.81 -17.15
N GLY A 24 21.48 -24.26 -17.71
CA GLY A 24 20.54 -25.02 -18.54
C GLY A 24 19.46 -24.16 -19.16
N GLN A 25 18.58 -24.77 -19.95
CA GLN A 25 17.42 -24.07 -20.52
C GLN A 25 16.28 -24.06 -19.51
N ILE A 26 15.72 -22.87 -19.28
CA ILE A 26 14.37 -22.71 -18.74
C ILE A 26 13.45 -22.64 -19.96
N LYS A 27 12.45 -23.52 -19.98
CA LYS A 27 11.33 -23.45 -20.90
C LYS A 27 10.08 -23.26 -20.04
N LEU A 28 9.45 -22.10 -20.15
CA LEU A 28 8.15 -21.85 -19.54
C LEU A 28 7.12 -21.80 -20.66
N ASN A 29 6.02 -22.51 -20.48
CA ASN A 29 4.86 -22.44 -21.36
C ASN A 29 3.69 -22.02 -20.48
N LEU A 30 2.97 -20.99 -20.89
CA LEU A 30 1.69 -20.56 -20.34
C LEU A 30 0.66 -20.88 -21.43
N TYR A 31 -0.22 -21.83 -21.16
CA TYR A 31 -1.17 -22.35 -22.15
C TYR A 31 -2.51 -22.70 -21.50
N GLN A 32 -3.55 -22.87 -22.31
CA GLN A 32 -4.97 -22.98 -21.89
C GLN A 32 -5.60 -21.69 -21.33
N ILE A 33 -5.09 -20.52 -21.74
CA ILE A 33 -5.73 -19.24 -21.45
C ILE A 33 -7.19 -19.29 -21.95
N SER A 34 -8.09 -18.95 -21.05
CA SER A 34 -9.53 -18.94 -21.25
C SER A 34 -9.94 -17.99 -22.38
N ALA A 35 -11.02 -18.34 -23.08
CA ALA A 35 -11.46 -17.58 -24.25
C ALA A 35 -11.93 -16.16 -23.86
N GLY A 36 -11.27 -15.15 -24.41
CA GLY A 36 -11.53 -13.73 -24.11
C GLY A 36 -10.65 -13.16 -23.00
N ASP A 37 -9.74 -13.96 -22.45
CA ASP A 37 -8.72 -13.52 -21.49
C ASP A 37 -7.35 -13.36 -22.17
N ASP A 38 -6.47 -12.62 -21.52
CA ASP A 38 -5.11 -12.29 -21.97
C ASP A 38 -4.20 -12.30 -20.74
N ALA A 39 -3.07 -13.01 -20.80
CA ALA A 39 -2.12 -13.10 -19.70
C ALA A 39 -0.69 -13.09 -20.22
N ASN A 40 0.13 -12.19 -19.68
CA ASN A 40 1.55 -12.07 -19.95
C ASN A 40 2.36 -12.96 -19.01
N LEU A 41 3.46 -13.50 -19.53
CA LEU A 41 4.43 -14.27 -18.74
C LEU A 41 5.74 -13.49 -18.60
N ARG A 42 6.29 -13.42 -17.39
CA ARG A 42 7.58 -12.79 -17.09
C ARG A 42 8.47 -13.74 -16.29
N LEU A 43 9.77 -13.64 -16.49
CA LEU A 43 10.78 -14.40 -15.77
C LEU A 43 11.78 -13.43 -15.14
N TYR A 44 11.97 -13.56 -13.82
CA TYR A 44 12.89 -12.77 -13.03
C TYR A 44 14.00 -13.65 -12.47
N TRP A 45 15.23 -13.12 -12.45
CA TRP A 45 16.36 -13.71 -11.75
C TRP A 45 16.54 -13.01 -10.39
N ASP A 46 16.53 -13.81 -9.32
CA ASP A 46 16.80 -13.36 -7.94
C ASP A 46 18.28 -13.04 -7.78
N THR A 47 18.68 -11.81 -8.12
CA THR A 47 20.09 -11.42 -8.15
C THR A 47 20.66 -11.23 -6.74
N LYS A 48 19.78 -10.99 -5.76
CA LYS A 48 20.13 -10.82 -4.34
C LYS A 48 20.14 -12.15 -3.58
N ASN A 49 19.57 -13.21 -4.16
CA ASN A 49 19.38 -14.52 -3.57
C ASN A 49 18.68 -14.43 -2.19
N ASN A 50 17.68 -13.54 -2.09
CA ASN A 50 16.87 -13.34 -0.88
C ASN A 50 15.56 -14.13 -0.90
N GLY A 51 15.20 -14.73 -2.04
CA GLY A 51 14.03 -15.58 -2.19
C GLY A 51 12.69 -14.84 -2.20
N ILE A 52 12.70 -13.52 -2.42
CA ILE A 52 11.55 -12.61 -2.52
C ILE A 52 11.62 -11.92 -3.89
N LEU A 53 10.50 -11.85 -4.64
CA LEU A 53 10.45 -11.08 -5.89
C LEU A 53 10.40 -9.58 -5.54
N ASP A 54 11.47 -8.83 -5.82
CA ASP A 54 11.56 -7.39 -5.53
C ASP A 54 12.27 -6.59 -6.64
N PHE A 55 12.33 -5.25 -6.51
CA PHE A 55 12.95 -4.35 -7.52
C PHE A 55 14.42 -4.65 -7.84
N GLY A 56 15.14 -5.33 -6.95
CA GLY A 56 16.49 -5.79 -7.21
C GLY A 56 16.59 -7.00 -8.12
N ASP A 57 15.47 -7.65 -8.41
CA ASP A 57 15.44 -8.81 -9.28
C ASP A 57 15.38 -8.38 -10.74
N GLN A 58 16.19 -9.06 -11.54
CA GLN A 58 16.33 -8.70 -12.92
C GLN A 58 15.23 -9.41 -13.73
N ASN A 59 14.35 -8.67 -14.40
CA ASN A 59 13.50 -9.24 -15.44
C ASN A 59 14.41 -9.72 -16.60
N VAL A 60 14.57 -11.03 -16.72
CA VAL A 60 15.50 -11.64 -17.68
C VAL A 60 14.82 -12.11 -18.97
N ALA A 61 13.50 -12.31 -18.94
CA ALA A 61 12.70 -12.60 -20.12
C ALA A 61 11.22 -12.26 -19.89
N ARG A 62 10.48 -12.04 -20.99
CA ARG A 62 9.03 -11.86 -21.00
C ARG A 62 8.42 -12.36 -22.30
N SER A 63 7.16 -12.77 -22.24
CA SER A 63 6.28 -13.04 -23.37
C SER A 63 5.01 -12.21 -23.17
N LEU A 64 4.57 -11.52 -24.23
CA LEU A 64 3.49 -10.55 -24.20
C LEU A 64 2.50 -10.82 -25.36
N ASP A 65 2.30 -12.09 -25.70
CA ASP A 65 1.44 -12.44 -26.82
C ASP A 65 -0.02 -12.17 -26.43
N GLY A 66 -0.72 -11.32 -27.20
CA GLY A 66 -2.06 -10.88 -26.80
C GLY A 66 -3.16 -11.92 -27.02
N SER A 67 -4.33 -11.68 -26.42
CA SER A 67 -5.48 -12.60 -26.40
C SER A 67 -5.12 -13.91 -25.69
N ASN A 68 -5.87 -14.98 -25.92
CA ASN A 68 -5.65 -16.30 -25.35
C ASN A 68 -4.57 -17.13 -26.09
N ALA A 69 -3.56 -16.49 -26.66
CA ALA A 69 -2.44 -17.19 -27.29
C ALA A 69 -1.56 -17.87 -26.23
N ASP A 70 -0.86 -18.95 -26.59
CA ASP A 70 0.09 -19.57 -25.66
C ASP A 70 1.35 -18.70 -25.56
N ASP A 71 1.74 -18.30 -24.35
CA ASP A 71 2.98 -17.57 -24.08
C ASP A 71 4.13 -18.53 -23.80
N VAL A 72 5.29 -18.29 -24.44
CA VAL A 72 6.45 -19.18 -24.34
C VAL A 72 7.73 -18.39 -24.07
N ILE A 73 8.38 -18.68 -22.95
CA ILE A 73 9.73 -18.19 -22.64
C ILE A 73 10.73 -19.33 -22.80
N ASN A 74 11.72 -19.13 -23.67
CA ASN A 74 12.93 -19.97 -23.75
C ASN A 74 14.15 -19.14 -23.31
N TYR A 75 14.74 -19.47 -22.16
CA TYR A 75 15.84 -18.70 -21.58
C TYR A 75 17.01 -19.59 -21.17
N THR A 76 18.23 -19.18 -21.52
CA THR A 76 19.46 -19.89 -21.09
C THR A 76 19.85 -19.41 -19.71
N ALA A 77 19.50 -20.18 -18.68
CA ALA A 77 19.71 -19.83 -17.30
C ALA A 77 21.09 -20.27 -16.77
N THR A 78 21.58 -19.51 -15.80
CA THR A 78 22.68 -19.92 -14.93
C THR A 78 22.13 -20.42 -13.58
N ASN A 79 22.96 -21.13 -12.80
CA ASN A 79 22.56 -21.59 -11.47
C ASN A 79 22.10 -20.43 -10.59
N GLY A 80 20.89 -20.50 -10.03
CA GLY A 80 20.28 -19.43 -9.27
C GLY A 80 18.80 -19.66 -8.94
N THR A 81 18.22 -18.73 -8.17
CA THR A 81 16.78 -18.68 -7.88
C THR A 81 16.09 -17.79 -8.91
N TYR A 82 14.91 -18.17 -9.37
CA TYR A 82 14.13 -17.43 -10.36
C TYR A 82 12.66 -17.39 -9.95
N PHE A 83 11.95 -16.40 -10.47
CA PHE A 83 10.49 -16.26 -10.35
C PHE A 83 9.86 -16.23 -11.73
N ALA A 84 8.86 -17.08 -11.97
CA ALA A 84 7.96 -16.92 -13.11
C ALA A 84 6.72 -16.19 -12.62
N GLU A 85 6.36 -15.11 -13.29
CA GLU A 85 5.22 -14.27 -12.96
C GLU A 85 4.22 -14.28 -14.13
N VAL A 86 2.97 -14.62 -13.84
CA VAL A 86 1.85 -14.55 -14.78
C VAL A 86 1.00 -13.32 -14.43
N ARG A 87 0.74 -12.41 -15.37
CA ARG A 87 -0.09 -11.20 -15.16
C ARG A 87 -1.21 -11.11 -16.20
N PRO A 88 -2.47 -10.80 -15.86
CA PRO A 88 -3.50 -10.54 -16.86
C PRO A 88 -3.21 -9.22 -17.61
N TYR A 89 -3.60 -9.15 -18.89
CA TYR A 89 -3.36 -7.97 -19.73
C TYR A 89 -4.54 -7.65 -20.65
N ALA A 90 -5.72 -7.35 -20.09
CA ALA A 90 -6.79 -6.68 -20.85
C ALA A 90 -7.88 -6.02 -19.98
N LEU A 91 -8.34 -4.84 -20.40
CA LEU A 91 -9.66 -4.28 -20.10
C LEU A 91 -10.72 -5.14 -20.83
N GLY A 92 -11.21 -6.22 -20.20
CA GLY A 92 -12.27 -7.06 -20.76
C GLY A 92 -12.20 -8.56 -20.48
N SER A 93 -11.20 -9.02 -19.70
CA SER A 93 -11.12 -10.40 -19.22
C SER A 93 -12.36 -10.78 -18.36
N ASN A 94 -12.82 -12.04 -18.42
CA ASN A 94 -13.88 -12.62 -17.58
C ASN A 94 -13.35 -13.38 -16.36
N GLY A 95 -12.05 -13.29 -16.08
CA GLY A 95 -11.50 -13.51 -14.74
C GLY A 95 -11.37 -14.95 -14.27
N ILE A 96 -11.00 -15.90 -15.13
CA ILE A 96 -10.39 -17.18 -14.72
C ILE A 96 -9.35 -17.60 -15.77
N VAL A 97 -8.08 -17.23 -15.60
CA VAL A 97 -6.98 -17.82 -16.38
C VAL A 97 -6.58 -19.14 -15.73
N SER A 98 -6.76 -20.24 -16.46
CA SER A 98 -6.18 -21.54 -16.10
C SER A 98 -4.88 -21.71 -16.89
N ASP A 99 -3.76 -21.83 -16.19
CA ASP A 99 -2.46 -22.09 -16.81
C ASP A 99 -1.83 -23.38 -16.32
N ASP A 100 -0.99 -23.97 -17.17
CA ASP A 100 -0.11 -25.07 -16.80
C ASP A 100 1.34 -24.60 -17.01
N LEU A 101 2.01 -24.13 -15.95
CA LEU A 101 3.41 -23.74 -16.06
C LEU A 101 4.34 -24.97 -15.99
N GLU A 102 4.97 -25.37 -17.10
CA GLU A 102 5.97 -26.45 -17.10
C GLU A 102 7.37 -25.99 -16.62
N LEU A 103 7.84 -26.49 -15.47
CA LEU A 103 9.23 -26.29 -15.00
C LEU A 103 10.20 -27.42 -15.46
N PRO A 104 11.51 -27.15 -15.68
CA PRO A 104 12.50 -28.15 -16.08
C PRO A 104 12.65 -29.31 -15.07
N GLU A 105 12.88 -30.52 -15.56
CA GLU A 105 12.98 -31.77 -14.78
C GLU A 105 14.07 -31.78 -13.67
N SER A 106 14.97 -30.80 -13.64
CA SER A 106 16.05 -30.68 -12.63
C SER A 106 15.75 -29.69 -11.49
N THR A 107 14.50 -29.22 -11.36
CA THR A 107 14.08 -28.25 -10.34
C THR A 107 13.56 -28.94 -9.08
N THR A 108 14.03 -28.50 -7.89
CA THR A 108 13.44 -28.87 -6.59
C THR A 108 12.50 -27.75 -6.18
N THR A 109 11.20 -28.02 -6.12
CA THR A 109 10.19 -27.07 -5.64
C THR A 109 10.25 -26.99 -4.11
N ILE A 110 10.61 -25.83 -3.57
CA ILE A 110 10.35 -25.51 -2.18
C ILE A 110 9.01 -24.76 -2.16
N GLY A 111 7.94 -25.47 -1.80
CA GLY A 111 6.66 -24.83 -1.52
C GLY A 111 6.79 -24.00 -0.25
N ILE A 112 6.84 -22.68 -0.40
CA ILE A 112 6.62 -21.73 0.69
C ILE A 112 5.63 -20.71 0.12
N ALA A 113 4.39 -20.72 0.60
CA ALA A 113 3.57 -19.52 0.61
C ALA A 113 4.19 -18.63 1.70
N ALA A 114 5.24 -17.88 1.34
CA ALA A 114 5.76 -16.83 2.18
C ALA A 114 4.97 -15.58 1.81
N THR A 115 4.03 -15.18 2.66
CA THR A 115 3.46 -13.83 2.60
C THR A 115 4.61 -12.88 2.88
N THR A 116 5.15 -12.27 1.83
CA THR A 116 6.34 -11.43 1.93
C THR A 116 5.99 -10.20 2.75
N LYS A 117 6.75 -9.98 3.83
CA LYS A 117 6.65 -8.78 4.65
C LYS A 117 6.60 -7.52 3.75
N PRO A 118 5.55 -6.68 3.84
CA PRO A 118 5.40 -5.55 2.93
C PRO A 118 6.58 -4.57 3.03
N ASN A 119 6.89 -3.88 1.93
CA ASN A 119 8.05 -2.98 1.84
C ASN A 119 8.02 -1.83 2.87
N THR A 120 6.83 -1.44 3.30
CA THR A 120 6.55 -0.45 4.36
C THR A 120 7.08 -0.86 5.74
N TYR A 121 7.29 -2.17 5.98
CA TYR A 121 7.86 -2.69 7.22
C TYR A 121 9.39 -2.90 7.16
N GLN A 122 10.05 -2.46 6.08
CA GLN A 122 11.51 -2.55 5.99
C GLN A 122 12.17 -1.63 7.03
N PRO A 123 13.21 -2.10 7.74
CA PRO A 123 13.89 -1.28 8.73
C PRO A 123 14.58 -0.08 8.07
N LEU A 124 14.75 1.01 8.83
CA LEU A 124 15.51 2.17 8.36
C LEU A 124 16.89 1.74 7.88
N SER A 125 17.18 2.09 6.63
CA SER A 125 18.51 2.06 6.04
C SER A 125 18.79 3.46 5.51
N PRO A 126 19.61 4.28 6.20
CA PRO A 126 19.79 5.69 5.85
C PRO A 126 20.24 5.91 4.40
N ASN A 127 21.03 4.97 3.84
CA ASN A 127 21.50 5.03 2.46
C ASN A 127 20.42 4.67 1.42
N GLN A 128 19.26 4.19 1.84
CA GLN A 128 18.16 3.74 0.97
C GLN A 128 16.91 4.63 1.13
N VAL A 129 16.96 5.68 1.96
CA VAL A 129 15.81 6.55 2.22
C VAL A 129 15.28 7.26 0.96
N PHE A 130 16.12 7.44 -0.07
CA PHE A 130 15.75 7.97 -1.39
C PHE A 130 15.49 6.87 -2.43
N SER A 131 15.12 5.68 -1.98
CA SER A 131 14.80 4.52 -2.82
C SER A 131 13.64 3.67 -2.29
N LEU A 132 12.84 4.25 -1.38
CA LEU A 132 11.72 3.57 -0.74
C LEU A 132 10.55 3.46 -1.72
N ASN A 133 9.81 2.35 -1.71
CA ASN A 133 8.66 2.10 -2.58
C ASN A 133 7.61 1.28 -1.82
N SER A 134 6.37 1.78 -1.76
CA SER A 134 5.30 1.09 -1.03
C SER A 134 4.62 0.01 -1.87
N ASN A 135 4.49 0.23 -3.18
CA ASN A 135 3.95 -0.70 -4.17
C ASN A 135 4.69 -0.50 -5.50
N PRO A 136 5.92 -1.04 -5.66
CA PRO A 136 6.77 -0.76 -6.81
C PRO A 136 6.22 -1.24 -8.16
N ASP A 137 5.21 -2.11 -8.14
CA ASP A 137 4.56 -2.65 -9.34
C ASP A 137 3.36 -1.81 -9.82
N ALA A 138 2.94 -0.80 -9.04
CA ALA A 138 1.87 0.09 -9.45
C ALA A 138 2.29 0.94 -10.66
N ASP A 139 1.36 1.10 -11.59
CA ASP A 139 1.55 1.97 -12.75
C ASP A 139 1.48 3.47 -12.37
N HIS A 140 0.95 3.79 -11.19
CA HIS A 140 0.73 5.15 -10.73
C HIS A 140 1.63 5.52 -9.55
N ILE A 141 2.11 6.77 -9.50
CA ILE A 141 3.15 7.18 -8.55
C ILE A 141 2.75 8.45 -7.76
N ILE A 142 3.03 8.42 -6.45
CA ILE A 142 3.15 9.59 -5.59
C ILE A 142 4.63 9.69 -5.19
N TYR A 143 5.34 10.63 -5.80
CA TYR A 143 6.77 10.83 -5.54
C TYR A 143 6.98 11.91 -4.49
N LEU A 144 7.59 11.53 -3.37
CA LEU A 144 7.97 12.42 -2.28
C LEU A 144 9.38 12.98 -2.53
N ASP A 145 9.43 14.18 -3.09
CA ASP A 145 10.64 14.93 -3.45
C ASP A 145 11.10 15.76 -2.24
N PHE A 146 12.09 15.23 -1.52
CA PHE A 146 12.71 15.88 -0.37
C PHE A 146 14.03 16.56 -0.71
N ASP A 147 14.66 16.24 -1.84
CA ASP A 147 15.98 16.75 -2.26
C ASP A 147 15.92 18.15 -2.88
N GLY A 148 14.72 18.68 -3.05
CA GLY A 148 14.48 20.06 -3.47
C GLY A 148 14.26 20.16 -4.97
N GLN A 149 13.42 21.11 -5.38
CA GLN A 149 12.92 21.15 -6.74
C GLN A 149 12.92 22.56 -7.32
N THR A 150 13.27 22.64 -8.61
CA THR A 150 13.11 23.85 -9.42
C THR A 150 11.91 23.67 -10.34
N THR A 151 10.74 24.11 -9.89
CA THR A 151 9.49 24.02 -10.66
C THR A 151 9.47 25.07 -11.76
N THR A 152 9.30 24.62 -13.00
CA THR A 152 9.19 25.47 -14.20
C THR A 152 8.09 24.97 -15.13
N ASN A 153 7.59 25.83 -16.02
CA ASN A 153 6.63 25.48 -17.06
C ASN A 153 5.29 24.91 -16.56
N THR A 154 4.88 25.24 -15.34
CA THR A 154 3.59 24.84 -14.75
C THR A 154 2.63 26.02 -14.60
N LEU A 155 1.38 25.76 -14.22
CA LEU A 155 0.42 26.81 -13.85
C LEU A 155 0.90 27.64 -12.63
N TRP A 156 1.66 27.03 -11.72
CA TRP A 156 2.27 27.75 -10.60
C TRP A 156 3.15 28.89 -11.10
N ASN A 157 3.99 28.62 -12.10
CA ASN A 157 4.93 29.59 -12.60
C ASN A 157 4.27 30.77 -13.32
N GLN A 158 3.14 30.51 -13.98
CA GLN A 158 2.36 31.56 -14.64
C GLN A 158 1.79 32.57 -13.63
N LYS A 159 1.48 32.12 -12.42
CA LYS A 159 0.87 32.94 -11.37
C LYS A 159 1.86 33.56 -10.41
N PHE A 160 2.91 32.83 -10.03
CA PHE A 160 3.83 33.22 -8.93
C PHE A 160 5.27 33.48 -9.38
N GLY A 161 5.58 33.31 -10.67
CA GLY A 161 6.90 33.58 -11.25
C GLY A 161 7.66 32.31 -11.65
N SER A 162 8.68 32.49 -12.47
CA SER A 162 9.50 31.38 -13.01
C SER A 162 10.99 31.69 -12.87
N PRO A 163 11.81 30.79 -12.31
CA PRO A 163 11.42 29.53 -11.66
C PRO A 163 10.82 29.75 -10.25
N ILE A 164 10.14 28.73 -9.73
CA ILE A 164 9.92 28.56 -8.29
C ILE A 164 10.99 27.59 -7.80
N VAL A 165 11.71 27.96 -6.74
CA VAL A 165 12.79 27.14 -6.17
C VAL A 165 12.38 26.77 -4.75
N THR A 166 12.20 25.47 -4.51
CA THR A 166 11.99 24.92 -3.17
C THR A 166 13.30 24.27 -2.72
N PRO A 167 13.87 24.66 -1.56
CA PRO A 167 15.07 24.01 -1.04
C PRO A 167 14.77 22.57 -0.63
N ALA A 168 15.82 21.78 -0.42
CA ALA A 168 15.71 20.46 0.19
C ALA A 168 15.05 20.56 1.59
N TYR A 169 14.39 19.49 2.01
CA TYR A 169 13.89 19.34 3.36
C TYR A 169 15.01 19.50 4.38
N ASP A 170 14.77 20.32 5.40
CA ASP A 170 15.77 20.72 6.37
C ASP A 170 15.11 20.91 7.75
N THR A 171 15.77 20.40 8.77
CA THR A 171 15.39 20.51 10.18
C THR A 171 16.55 20.96 11.06
N ASP A 172 17.78 21.03 10.52
CA ASP A 172 18.98 21.42 11.27
C ASP A 172 19.70 22.68 10.73
N GLY A 173 19.18 23.28 9.66
CA GLY A 173 19.70 24.49 9.04
C GLY A 173 20.69 24.24 7.91
N ASN A 174 20.78 23.02 7.38
CA ASN A 174 21.74 22.61 6.36
C ASN A 174 21.08 21.90 5.16
N THR A 175 20.47 22.70 4.28
CA THR A 175 19.88 22.23 3.02
C THR A 175 20.86 21.61 2.01
N SER A 176 22.16 21.52 2.32
CA SER A 176 23.17 20.94 1.42
C SER A 176 23.44 19.46 1.68
N ASN A 177 23.07 18.93 2.85
CA ASN A 177 23.27 17.52 3.20
C ASN A 177 22.21 17.06 4.19
N PHE A 178 21.62 15.89 3.97
CA PHE A 178 20.72 15.28 4.94
C PHE A 178 21.48 14.70 6.13
N SER A 179 21.08 15.11 7.34
CA SER A 179 21.51 14.52 8.59
C SER A 179 20.88 13.13 8.82
N THR A 180 21.43 12.34 9.73
CA THR A 180 20.81 11.06 10.11
C THR A 180 19.39 11.26 10.66
N ALA A 181 19.15 12.33 11.42
CA ALA A 181 17.83 12.65 11.95
C ALA A 181 16.82 12.98 10.84
N GLU A 182 17.24 13.68 9.79
CA GLU A 182 16.40 13.96 8.63
C GLU A 182 16.10 12.70 7.85
N THR A 183 17.11 11.87 7.56
CA THR A 183 16.86 10.60 6.86
C THR A 183 15.93 9.66 7.65
N GLU A 184 16.02 9.65 8.97
CA GLU A 184 15.06 8.92 9.82
C GLU A 184 13.66 9.56 9.73
N THR A 185 13.56 10.88 9.76
CA THR A 185 12.28 11.60 9.66
C THR A 185 11.61 11.38 8.29
N ILE A 186 12.37 11.45 7.20
CA ILE A 186 11.91 11.18 5.83
C ILE A 186 11.36 9.76 5.72
N TRP A 187 12.09 8.77 6.24
CA TRP A 187 11.62 7.37 6.25
C TRP A 187 10.28 7.22 6.98
N ARG A 188 10.11 7.87 8.13
CA ARG A 188 8.87 7.80 8.89
C ARG A 188 7.71 8.59 8.27
N ILE A 189 8.01 9.73 7.64
CA ILE A 189 7.02 10.47 6.82
C ILE A 189 6.54 9.57 5.68
N TRP A 190 7.47 8.94 4.94
CA TRP A 190 7.13 8.00 3.88
C TRP A 190 6.28 6.83 4.39
N GLN A 191 6.59 6.26 5.56
CA GLN A 191 5.77 5.19 6.15
C GLN A 191 4.31 5.61 6.40
N ARG A 192 4.09 6.81 6.95
CA ARG A 192 2.74 7.34 7.21
C ARG A 192 1.95 7.56 5.93
N VAL A 193 2.55 8.23 4.96
CA VAL A 193 1.90 8.49 3.66
C VAL A 193 1.65 7.16 2.93
N ALA A 194 2.59 6.21 3.01
CA ALA A 194 2.41 4.89 2.43
C ALA A 194 1.27 4.09 3.06
N GLU A 195 0.97 4.30 4.35
CA GLU A 195 -0.20 3.73 5.01
C GLU A 195 -1.50 4.41 4.56
N ASP A 196 -1.55 5.74 4.51
CA ASP A 196 -2.74 6.47 4.02
C ASP A 196 -3.17 6.01 2.60
N PHE A 197 -2.20 5.64 1.77
CA PHE A 197 -2.41 5.16 0.40
C PHE A 197 -2.28 3.63 0.25
N SER A 198 -2.13 2.87 1.34
CA SER A 198 -2.01 1.41 1.27
C SER A 198 -3.23 0.70 0.68
N PRO A 199 -4.47 1.22 0.78
CA PRO A 199 -5.63 0.62 0.14
C PRO A 199 -5.63 0.72 -1.40
N PHE A 200 -4.80 1.59 -2.00
CA PHE A 200 -4.87 1.90 -3.42
C PHE A 200 -3.70 1.36 -4.23
N ASP A 201 -3.94 1.08 -5.51
CA ASP A 201 -2.94 0.62 -6.45
C ASP A 201 -2.06 1.78 -6.97
N VAL A 202 -1.33 2.38 -6.04
CA VAL A 202 -0.42 3.50 -6.26
C VAL A 202 0.87 3.27 -5.46
N ASN A 203 1.99 3.66 -6.06
CA ASN A 203 3.30 3.61 -5.42
C ASN A 203 3.61 4.93 -4.72
N VAL A 204 3.72 4.92 -3.40
CA VAL A 204 4.32 6.03 -2.65
C VAL A 204 5.83 5.78 -2.62
N THR A 205 6.61 6.68 -3.21
CA THR A 205 8.04 6.47 -3.41
C THR A 205 8.87 7.71 -3.06
N THR A 206 10.09 7.48 -2.60
CA THR A 206 11.16 8.49 -2.51
C THR A 206 12.23 8.30 -3.59
N ALA A 207 12.08 7.27 -4.44
CA ALA A 207 12.94 7.06 -5.59
C ALA A 207 12.49 7.98 -6.74
N GLN A 208 13.38 8.87 -7.21
CA GLN A 208 13.08 9.79 -8.31
C GLN A 208 12.60 9.02 -9.57
N PRO A 209 11.33 9.20 -9.99
CA PRO A 209 10.84 8.65 -11.24
C PRO A 209 11.38 9.45 -12.43
N SER A 210 11.18 8.94 -13.64
CA SER A 210 11.40 9.75 -14.84
C SER A 210 10.32 10.84 -14.98
N ASP A 211 10.64 11.97 -15.63
CA ASP A 211 9.70 13.09 -15.82
C ASP A 211 8.41 12.73 -16.57
N ASP A 212 8.42 11.66 -17.38
CA ASP A 212 7.23 11.17 -18.07
C ASP A 212 6.32 10.37 -17.14
N GLN A 213 6.85 9.78 -16.07
CA GLN A 213 6.06 9.08 -15.04
C GLN A 213 5.44 10.03 -14.01
N LEU A 214 5.67 11.34 -14.11
CA LEU A 214 5.12 12.38 -13.21
C LEU A 214 4.10 13.29 -13.91
N LYS A 215 3.57 12.87 -15.07
CA LYS A 215 2.54 13.59 -15.81
C LYS A 215 1.80 12.64 -16.74
N LYS A 216 0.52 12.89 -16.98
CA LYS A 216 -0.28 12.10 -17.92
C LYS A 216 -0.01 12.53 -19.36
N THR A 217 0.92 11.87 -20.04
CA THR A 217 1.45 12.35 -21.34
C THR A 217 0.44 12.27 -22.48
N SER A 218 -0.55 11.39 -22.37
CA SER A 218 -1.63 11.24 -23.36
C SER A 218 -2.87 10.59 -22.74
N ALA A 219 -3.98 10.55 -23.49
CA ALA A 219 -5.21 9.87 -23.04
C ALA A 219 -5.08 8.34 -22.98
N SER A 220 -4.11 7.75 -23.68
CA SER A 220 -3.79 6.33 -23.64
C SER A 220 -2.61 6.00 -22.73
N ASP A 221 -2.07 7.02 -22.05
CA ASP A 221 -1.04 6.80 -21.05
C ASP A 221 -1.62 6.01 -19.89
N SER A 222 -0.94 4.94 -19.51
CA SER A 222 -1.32 4.08 -18.39
C SER A 222 -0.40 4.27 -17.19
N GLN A 223 0.67 5.07 -17.30
CA GLN A 223 1.66 5.25 -16.25
C GLN A 223 1.97 6.73 -16.03
N TRP A 224 1.51 7.27 -14.92
CA TRP A 224 1.81 8.64 -14.53
C TRP A 224 1.73 8.81 -13.01
N GLY A 225 1.95 10.03 -12.53
CA GLY A 225 1.99 10.28 -11.10
C GLY A 225 2.03 11.76 -10.80
N ILE A 226 2.19 12.04 -9.51
CA ILE A 226 2.30 13.39 -8.98
C ILE A 226 3.61 13.53 -8.20
N ARG A 227 4.29 14.66 -8.39
CA ARG A 227 5.40 15.08 -7.55
C ARG A 227 4.88 15.86 -6.35
N VAL A 228 5.31 15.47 -5.17
CA VAL A 228 5.11 16.18 -3.91
C VAL A 228 6.44 16.83 -3.53
N VAL A 229 6.55 18.15 -3.65
CA VAL A 229 7.79 18.88 -3.34
C VAL A 229 7.76 19.31 -1.88
N ILE A 230 8.68 18.79 -1.07
CA ILE A 230 8.72 19.00 0.38
C ILE A 230 9.97 19.78 0.80
N GLY A 231 9.78 21.00 1.29
CA GLY A 231 10.87 21.82 1.82
C GLY A 231 10.52 23.30 1.98
N GLY A 232 11.33 24.00 2.77
CA GLY A 232 11.24 25.45 2.95
C GLY A 232 9.99 25.96 3.66
N ASP A 233 9.83 27.27 3.64
CA ASP A 233 8.75 28.04 4.26
C ASP A 233 7.68 28.54 3.28
N GLY A 234 7.83 28.22 1.99
CA GLY A 234 6.94 28.72 0.93
C GLY A 234 6.98 30.23 0.75
N SER A 235 8.11 30.90 1.00
CA SER A 235 8.30 32.36 0.89
C SER A 235 7.89 32.99 -0.44
N TRP A 236 7.76 32.20 -1.51
CA TRP A 236 7.24 32.65 -2.80
C TRP A 236 5.69 32.72 -2.86
N TYR A 237 5.00 32.17 -1.85
CA TYR A 237 3.55 32.14 -1.70
C TYR A 237 3.10 32.96 -0.46
N GLN A 238 1.95 32.62 0.13
CA GLN A 238 1.40 33.24 1.34
C GLN A 238 2.09 32.71 2.59
N GLN A 239 2.56 33.63 3.43
CA GLN A 239 3.19 33.33 4.73
C GLN A 239 2.29 32.43 5.60
N GLY A 240 2.90 31.38 6.19
CA GLY A 240 2.24 30.46 7.10
C GLY A 240 1.41 29.37 6.42
N THR A 241 1.42 29.29 5.09
CA THR A 241 0.80 28.19 4.36
C THR A 241 1.56 26.89 4.66
N GLY A 242 0.84 25.81 4.94
CA GLY A 242 1.47 24.51 5.22
C GLY A 242 1.65 23.64 3.98
N GLY A 243 0.71 23.69 3.06
CA GLY A 243 0.70 22.94 1.82
C GLY A 243 -0.17 23.63 0.77
N LEU A 244 -0.02 23.20 -0.47
CA LEU A 244 -0.66 23.82 -1.63
C LEU A 244 -0.70 22.84 -2.81
N ALA A 245 -1.91 22.56 -3.29
CA ALA A 245 -2.15 21.77 -4.49
C ALA A 245 -3.14 22.45 -5.45
N TYR A 246 -3.07 22.07 -6.72
CA TYR A 246 -4.15 22.30 -7.66
C TYR A 246 -5.09 21.10 -7.64
N MET A 247 -6.39 21.36 -7.66
CA MET A 247 -7.40 20.30 -7.81
C MET A 247 -7.16 19.52 -9.11
N ASP A 248 -7.30 18.20 -9.04
CA ASP A 248 -7.20 17.26 -10.18
C ASP A 248 -5.82 17.23 -10.88
N SER A 249 -4.78 17.83 -10.30
CA SER A 249 -3.47 17.94 -10.96
C SER A 249 -2.79 16.59 -11.18
N PHE A 250 -3.21 15.53 -10.48
CA PHE A 250 -2.73 14.17 -10.69
C PHE A 250 -2.92 13.70 -12.15
N ASN A 251 -3.99 14.16 -12.80
CA ASN A 251 -4.33 13.77 -14.18
C ASN A 251 -3.77 14.72 -15.26
N TRP A 252 -2.94 15.70 -14.91
CA TRP A 252 -2.49 16.72 -15.85
C TRP A 252 -1.29 16.26 -16.68
N ASN A 253 -1.16 16.80 -17.89
CA ASN A 253 -0.08 16.47 -18.83
C ASN A 253 1.21 17.30 -18.62
N THR A 254 1.31 17.95 -17.46
CA THR A 254 2.47 18.72 -17.02
C THR A 254 2.82 18.25 -15.61
N ASP A 255 4.11 18.15 -15.27
CA ASP A 255 4.59 17.91 -13.90
C ASP A 255 4.30 19.15 -13.04
N THR A 256 3.02 19.36 -12.71
CA THR A 256 2.53 20.40 -11.81
C THR A 256 2.49 19.82 -10.41
N PRO A 257 3.50 20.06 -9.57
CA PRO A 257 3.61 19.41 -8.28
C PRO A 257 2.58 19.94 -7.29
N VAL A 258 2.39 19.18 -6.23
CA VAL A 258 1.87 19.70 -4.95
C VAL A 258 3.04 20.11 -4.07
N PHE A 259 2.86 21.13 -3.22
CA PHE A 259 3.92 21.67 -2.36
C PHE A 259 3.61 21.47 -0.90
N ILE A 260 4.64 21.13 -0.12
CA ILE A 260 4.61 21.04 1.33
C ILE A 260 5.71 21.91 1.91
N PHE A 261 5.32 22.98 2.61
CA PHE A 261 6.25 23.91 3.23
C PHE A 261 6.56 23.43 4.64
N SER A 262 7.49 22.49 4.75
CA SER A 262 7.79 21.74 5.97
C SER A 262 8.12 22.62 7.17
N GLU A 263 8.78 23.76 6.96
CA GLU A 263 9.11 24.70 8.05
C GLU A 263 7.85 25.29 8.71
N ASN A 264 6.75 25.43 7.96
CA ASN A 264 5.46 25.89 8.47
C ASN A 264 4.63 24.77 9.12
N ARG A 265 5.04 23.49 9.02
CA ARG A 265 4.35 22.34 9.62
C ARG A 265 4.94 21.98 10.97
N ALA A 266 4.71 22.86 11.96
CA ALA A 266 5.26 22.74 13.31
C ALA A 266 6.80 22.59 13.35
N GLY A 267 7.50 23.29 12.45
CA GLY A 267 8.96 23.25 12.35
C GLY A 267 9.51 21.94 11.79
N GLY A 268 8.83 21.33 10.81
CA GLY A 268 9.25 20.05 10.21
C GLY A 268 8.88 18.83 11.05
N SER A 269 7.78 18.87 11.80
CA SER A 269 7.30 17.70 12.55
C SER A 269 6.89 16.57 11.60
N GLU A 270 7.38 15.35 11.86
CA GLU A 270 7.08 14.13 11.10
C GLU A 270 5.58 13.96 10.79
N LYS A 271 4.71 13.99 11.82
CA LYS A 271 3.26 13.84 11.65
C LYS A 271 2.68 15.01 10.85
N ALA A 272 3.01 16.25 11.20
CA ALA A 272 2.40 17.42 10.55
C ALA A 272 2.78 17.59 9.07
N VAL A 273 3.98 17.11 8.70
CA VAL A 273 4.44 17.05 7.30
C VAL A 273 3.73 15.90 6.58
N ALA A 274 3.64 14.70 7.17
CA ALA A 274 2.94 13.56 6.57
C ALA A 274 1.45 13.86 6.32
N GLU A 275 0.74 14.43 7.32
CA GLU A 275 -0.65 14.87 7.17
C GLU A 275 -0.82 15.87 6.04
N ALA A 276 0.12 16.81 5.90
CA ALA A 276 0.10 17.78 4.80
C ALA A 276 0.25 17.09 3.45
N ILE A 277 1.18 16.13 3.35
CA ILE A 277 1.43 15.40 2.10
C ILE A 277 0.15 14.70 1.64
N SER A 278 -0.45 13.87 2.50
CA SER A 278 -1.65 13.11 2.14
C SER A 278 -2.83 14.02 1.81
N HIS A 279 -2.99 15.12 2.54
CA HIS A 279 -4.02 16.14 2.29
C HIS A 279 -3.86 16.83 0.93
N GLU A 280 -2.66 17.32 0.60
CA GLU A 280 -2.42 18.01 -0.67
C GLU A 280 -2.44 17.04 -1.86
N VAL A 281 -2.00 15.79 -1.66
CA VAL A 281 -2.21 14.74 -2.67
C VAL A 281 -3.70 14.47 -2.85
N GLY A 282 -4.51 14.47 -1.78
CA GLY A 282 -5.97 14.38 -1.85
C GLY A 282 -6.60 15.44 -2.77
N HIS A 283 -6.16 16.70 -2.67
CA HIS A 283 -6.55 17.74 -3.63
C HIS A 283 -6.14 17.40 -5.06
N SER A 284 -4.91 16.91 -5.29
CA SER A 284 -4.49 16.51 -6.64
C SER A 284 -5.35 15.38 -7.24
N LEU A 285 -5.99 14.57 -6.39
CA LEU A 285 -6.90 13.47 -6.72
C LEU A 285 -8.38 13.88 -6.82
N GLY A 286 -8.69 15.15 -6.55
CA GLY A 286 -10.04 15.72 -6.70
C GLY A 286 -10.82 15.92 -5.42
N LEU A 287 -10.22 15.73 -4.24
CA LEU A 287 -10.88 15.88 -2.95
C LEU A 287 -10.88 17.33 -2.47
N THR A 288 -11.97 17.77 -1.83
CA THR A 288 -12.06 19.08 -1.16
C THR A 288 -11.96 18.93 0.36
N HIS A 289 -11.89 20.05 1.06
CA HIS A 289 -11.68 20.04 2.50
C HIS A 289 -12.83 19.42 3.28
N ASP A 290 -12.48 18.60 4.25
CA ASP A 290 -13.37 18.13 5.30
C ASP A 290 -13.44 19.15 6.43
N GLY A 291 -14.52 19.93 6.43
CA GLY A 291 -14.81 20.95 7.42
C GLY A 291 -16.10 20.69 8.19
N ASN A 292 -16.48 21.64 9.04
CA ASN A 292 -17.79 21.66 9.67
C ASN A 292 -18.46 23.03 9.51
N LEU A 293 -19.62 23.22 10.13
CA LEU A 293 -20.38 24.47 10.06
C LEU A 293 -19.62 25.73 10.48
N THR A 294 -18.52 25.60 11.23
CA THR A 294 -17.77 26.72 11.83
C THR A 294 -16.32 26.80 11.39
N ASN A 295 -15.71 25.68 11.00
CA ASN A 295 -14.30 25.56 10.66
C ASN A 295 -14.16 24.91 9.29
N HIS A 296 -13.28 25.46 8.47
CA HIS A 296 -12.99 24.91 7.15
C HIS A 296 -12.25 23.57 7.19
N TYR A 297 -11.51 23.33 8.28
CA TYR A 297 -10.83 22.07 8.56
C TYR A 297 -11.41 21.47 9.83
N TYR A 298 -11.93 20.26 9.74
CA TYR A 298 -12.43 19.54 10.90
C TYR A 298 -11.29 18.86 11.64
N THR A 299 -11.19 19.11 12.94
CA THR A 299 -10.13 18.56 13.80
C THR A 299 -10.48 17.21 14.41
N GLY A 300 -11.60 16.62 14.00
CA GLY A 300 -12.00 15.29 14.43
C GLY A 300 -12.50 15.19 15.88
N HIS A 301 -12.41 13.98 16.44
CA HIS A 301 -12.88 13.61 17.78
C HIS A 301 -11.71 13.20 18.68
N ASP A 302 -11.93 13.29 19.99
CA ASP A 302 -10.92 13.00 21.01
C ASP A 302 -9.57 13.73 20.75
N ASN A 303 -8.47 13.24 21.30
CA ASN A 303 -7.14 13.79 21.05
C ASN A 303 -6.08 12.68 21.00
N GLY A 304 -4.84 13.04 20.67
CA GLY A 304 -3.72 12.11 20.51
C GLY A 304 -3.29 11.35 21.77
N ASN A 305 -3.96 11.52 22.93
CA ASN A 305 -3.76 10.63 24.08
C ASN A 305 -4.60 9.36 24.02
N VAL A 306 -5.52 9.24 23.04
CA VAL A 306 -6.36 8.07 22.80
C VAL A 306 -5.98 7.50 21.43
N GLU A 307 -5.66 6.21 21.32
CA GLU A 307 -5.28 5.60 20.04
C GLU A 307 -6.39 5.75 18.98
N THR A 308 -7.65 5.67 19.41
CA THR A 308 -8.84 5.86 18.58
C THR A 308 -9.22 7.34 18.39
N GLY A 309 -8.36 8.28 18.79
CA GLY A 309 -8.57 9.69 18.50
C GLY A 309 -8.51 9.93 16.99
N TRP A 310 -9.63 10.32 16.40
CA TRP A 310 -9.90 10.27 14.97
C TRP A 310 -9.98 11.66 14.31
N ALA A 311 -9.50 11.81 13.07
CA ALA A 311 -9.81 12.94 12.19
C ALA A 311 -9.83 12.53 10.70
N PRO A 312 -10.56 13.26 9.84
CA PRO A 312 -10.45 13.06 8.40
C PRO A 312 -9.13 13.61 7.85
N ILE A 313 -8.52 12.92 6.87
CA ILE A 313 -7.27 13.34 6.19
C ILE A 313 -7.46 14.71 5.50
N MET A 314 -8.63 14.93 4.87
CA MET A 314 -8.96 16.22 4.25
C MET A 314 -9.36 17.31 5.27
N GLY A 315 -9.27 17.04 6.57
CA GLY A 315 -9.45 17.99 7.67
C GLY A 315 -8.12 18.42 8.28
N GLU A 316 -8.04 18.43 9.61
CA GLU A 316 -6.82 18.76 10.37
C GLU A 316 -6.54 17.71 11.47
N GLY A 317 -5.82 16.64 11.08
CA GLY A 317 -5.50 15.48 11.93
C GLY A 317 -4.18 15.54 12.69
N ASN A 318 -3.50 16.69 12.76
CA ASN A 318 -2.14 16.81 13.30
C ASN A 318 -1.96 16.26 14.73
N ASP A 319 -3.03 16.32 15.54
CA ASP A 319 -3.05 15.86 16.94
C ASP A 319 -3.92 14.61 17.13
N ARG A 320 -4.13 13.80 16.08
CA ARG A 320 -4.93 12.56 16.11
C ARG A 320 -4.07 11.36 15.73
N ASN A 321 -4.35 10.24 16.39
CA ASN A 321 -3.61 8.99 16.19
C ASN A 321 -4.15 8.21 15.01
N LEU A 322 -5.48 8.23 14.83
CA LEU A 322 -6.20 7.65 13.72
C LEU A 322 -6.60 8.77 12.75
N THR A 323 -6.13 8.71 11.52
CA THR A 323 -6.51 9.62 10.44
C THR A 323 -7.02 8.78 9.29
N GLN A 324 -8.12 9.16 8.65
CA GLN A 324 -8.78 8.31 7.65
C GLN A 324 -9.36 9.13 6.50
N TRP A 325 -9.49 8.52 5.33
CA TRP A 325 -10.39 9.01 4.29
C TRP A 325 -11.82 9.00 4.80
N SER A 326 -12.65 9.93 4.30
CA SER A 326 -13.94 10.24 4.90
C SER A 326 -15.02 10.37 3.85
N LYS A 327 -16.27 10.17 4.27
CA LYS A 327 -17.43 10.53 3.46
C LYS A 327 -18.36 11.54 4.10
N GLY A 328 -17.79 12.38 4.98
CA GLY A 328 -18.54 13.43 5.68
C GLY A 328 -19.60 12.91 6.65
N GLU A 329 -19.39 11.73 7.23
CA GLU A 329 -20.35 11.08 8.13
C GLU A 329 -20.43 11.73 9.53
N TYR A 330 -19.38 12.43 9.93
CA TYR A 330 -19.32 13.08 11.24
C TYR A 330 -20.34 14.20 11.36
N THR A 331 -20.78 14.42 12.60
CA THR A 331 -21.84 15.39 12.88
C THR A 331 -21.44 16.81 12.45
N GLY A 332 -22.21 17.38 11.52
CA GLY A 332 -22.03 18.76 11.07
C GLY A 332 -20.97 18.94 9.98
N ALA A 333 -20.55 17.86 9.30
CA ALA A 333 -19.69 17.92 8.13
C ALA A 333 -20.19 18.94 7.10
N SER A 334 -19.29 19.78 6.59
CA SER A 334 -19.59 20.74 5.51
C SER A 334 -19.40 20.15 4.13
N ASN A 335 -18.74 19.00 4.05
CA ASN A 335 -18.47 18.23 2.84
C ASN A 335 -19.04 16.81 3.00
N GLN A 336 -19.54 16.22 1.91
CA GLN A 336 -20.08 14.85 1.83
C GLN A 336 -19.56 14.12 0.59
N GLU A 337 -18.40 14.53 0.08
CA GLU A 337 -17.65 13.76 -0.91
C GLU A 337 -17.41 12.34 -0.41
N ASP A 338 -17.49 11.35 -1.29
CA ASP A 338 -17.06 9.99 -0.97
C ASP A 338 -15.60 9.88 -1.40
N ASP A 339 -14.67 10.08 -0.46
CA ASP A 339 -13.24 10.17 -0.76
C ASP A 339 -12.75 8.93 -1.50
N LEU A 340 -13.16 7.75 -1.04
CA LEU A 340 -12.76 6.47 -1.62
C LEU A 340 -13.26 6.29 -3.07
N ASP A 341 -14.52 6.67 -3.35
CA ASP A 341 -15.07 6.65 -4.72
C ASP A 341 -14.33 7.64 -5.64
N ILE A 342 -14.02 8.83 -5.14
CA ILE A 342 -13.28 9.85 -5.93
C ILE A 342 -11.86 9.39 -6.21
N ILE A 343 -11.12 8.90 -5.19
CA ILE A 343 -9.74 8.42 -5.37
C ILE A 343 -9.71 7.31 -6.42
N THR A 344 -10.62 6.33 -6.33
CA THR A 344 -10.58 5.12 -7.16
C THR A 344 -11.33 5.25 -8.50
N GLY A 345 -12.20 6.25 -8.66
CA GLY A 345 -13.08 6.38 -9.81
C GLY A 345 -12.52 7.20 -10.98
N GLN A 346 -11.63 8.16 -10.72
CA GLN A 346 -11.23 9.16 -11.72
C GLN A 346 -9.73 9.41 -11.86
N ASN A 347 -8.87 8.71 -11.12
CA ASN A 347 -7.43 8.98 -11.07
C ASN A 347 -6.55 7.96 -11.81
N GLY A 348 -7.15 7.02 -12.54
CA GLY A 348 -6.43 6.04 -13.36
C GLY A 348 -6.01 4.76 -12.63
N PHE A 349 -6.11 4.76 -11.30
CA PHE A 349 -5.93 3.60 -10.45
C PHE A 349 -7.16 3.39 -9.55
N GLY A 350 -7.34 2.16 -9.06
CA GLY A 350 -8.37 1.79 -8.11
C GLY A 350 -7.76 1.29 -6.80
N TYR A 351 -8.50 0.44 -6.09
CA TYR A 351 -7.96 -0.29 -4.95
C TYR A 351 -6.81 -1.21 -5.34
N ARG A 352 -5.99 -1.57 -4.35
CA ARG A 352 -5.11 -2.72 -4.42
C ARG A 352 -5.92 -3.99 -4.60
N LEU A 353 -5.18 -5.05 -4.87
CA LEU A 353 -5.73 -6.38 -4.92
C LEU A 353 -5.95 -6.91 -3.52
N ASP A 354 -7.04 -7.65 -3.37
CA ASP A 354 -7.35 -8.43 -2.19
C ASP A 354 -6.19 -9.42 -1.97
N ASP A 355 -5.59 -9.39 -0.79
CA ASP A 355 -4.48 -10.29 -0.43
C ASP A 355 -4.97 -11.57 0.27
N TYR A 356 -6.17 -11.56 0.89
CA TYR A 356 -6.78 -12.75 1.47
C TYR A 356 -8.30 -12.82 1.31
N GLY A 357 -8.75 -13.90 0.68
CA GLY A 357 -10.16 -14.06 0.36
C GLY A 357 -11.15 -13.90 1.53
N ASN A 358 -12.16 -13.10 1.23
CA ASN A 358 -13.35 -12.66 1.98
C ASN A 358 -14.28 -13.70 2.66
N SER A 359 -13.87 -14.95 2.83
CA SER A 359 -14.72 -16.00 3.42
C SER A 359 -13.94 -17.10 4.15
N ARG A 360 -14.60 -17.74 5.10
CA ARG A 360 -14.07 -18.94 5.77
C ARG A 360 -13.65 -20.05 4.80
N THR A 361 -14.34 -20.19 3.67
CA THR A 361 -14.02 -21.22 2.66
C THR A 361 -12.79 -20.89 1.81
N SER A 362 -12.42 -19.61 1.74
CA SER A 362 -11.21 -19.12 1.06
C SER A 362 -10.07 -18.81 2.03
N ALA A 363 -10.20 -19.21 3.31
CA ALA A 363 -9.27 -18.83 4.35
C ALA A 363 -7.84 -19.30 4.05
N ALA A 364 -6.90 -18.35 4.02
CA ALA A 364 -5.48 -18.62 3.86
C ALA A 364 -4.89 -19.29 5.11
N ALA A 365 -3.81 -20.06 4.99
CA ALA A 365 -3.12 -20.54 6.18
C ALA A 365 -2.40 -19.37 6.86
N LEU A 366 -2.35 -19.33 8.20
CA LEU A 366 -1.42 -18.43 8.88
C LEU A 366 0.02 -18.74 8.45
N SER A 367 0.81 -17.69 8.25
CA SER A 367 2.22 -17.77 7.90
C SER A 367 3.08 -17.81 9.18
N PHE A 368 4.19 -18.54 9.12
CA PHE A 368 5.08 -18.76 10.26
C PHE A 368 6.53 -18.41 9.92
N ASN A 369 7.22 -17.77 10.86
CA ASN A 369 8.64 -17.51 10.82
C ASN A 369 9.28 -17.97 12.15
N ASP A 370 10.32 -18.80 12.06
CA ASP A 370 11.00 -19.40 13.22
C ASP A 370 10.05 -20.02 14.28
N GLY A 371 8.95 -20.64 13.81
CA GLY A 371 7.96 -21.31 14.67
C GLY A 371 7.04 -20.35 15.44
N GLN A 372 7.00 -19.08 15.05
CA GLN A 372 6.00 -18.10 15.49
C GLN A 372 5.15 -17.67 14.31
N VAL A 373 3.89 -17.35 14.56
CA VAL A 373 3.03 -16.71 13.57
C VAL A 373 3.67 -15.36 13.21
N GLU A 374 3.82 -15.14 11.91
CA GLU A 374 4.20 -13.85 11.32
C GLU A 374 3.47 -13.75 9.98
N THR A 375 2.34 -13.05 9.99
CA THR A 375 1.48 -12.81 8.82
C THR A 375 1.23 -11.31 8.70
N TYR A 376 1.16 -10.81 7.48
CA TYR A 376 0.89 -9.41 7.17
C TYR A 376 -0.24 -9.34 6.16
N GLY A 377 -1.10 -8.32 6.25
CA GLY A 377 -2.17 -8.12 5.28
C GLY A 377 -2.59 -6.66 5.17
N ILE A 378 -3.53 -6.39 4.26
CA ILE A 378 -4.11 -5.07 3.99
C ILE A 378 -5.61 -5.22 3.86
N ILE A 379 -6.37 -4.52 4.72
CA ILE A 379 -7.80 -4.32 4.47
C ILE A 379 -7.90 -3.14 3.50
N GLU A 380 -8.13 -3.40 2.22
CA GLU A 380 -8.12 -2.37 1.16
C GLU A 380 -9.51 -1.78 0.88
N GLN A 381 -10.58 -2.44 1.31
CA GLN A 381 -11.96 -1.95 1.16
C GLN A 381 -12.77 -2.13 2.45
N ASN A 382 -13.81 -1.31 2.62
CA ASN A 382 -14.67 -1.36 3.82
C ASN A 382 -15.62 -2.57 3.87
N ASN A 383 -15.56 -3.42 2.85
CA ASN A 383 -16.25 -4.70 2.79
C ASN A 383 -15.27 -5.88 2.68
N ASP A 384 -13.98 -5.60 2.80
CA ASP A 384 -12.93 -6.61 2.78
C ASP A 384 -12.73 -7.20 4.19
N ILE A 385 -12.62 -8.53 4.23
CA ILE A 385 -12.47 -9.33 5.44
C ILE A 385 -11.48 -10.45 5.18
N ASP A 386 -10.28 -10.32 5.72
CA ASP A 386 -9.27 -11.35 5.58
C ASP A 386 -9.53 -12.55 6.46
N TRP A 387 -9.62 -13.74 5.85
CA TRP A 387 -9.79 -15.00 6.57
C TRP A 387 -8.51 -15.83 6.60
N PHE A 388 -8.15 -16.27 7.80
CA PHE A 388 -7.05 -17.19 8.06
C PHE A 388 -7.53 -18.48 8.71
N GLN A 389 -6.78 -19.56 8.53
CA GLN A 389 -6.96 -20.83 9.19
C GLN A 389 -5.66 -21.33 9.82
N PHE A 390 -5.80 -22.04 10.94
CA PHE A 390 -4.70 -22.73 11.61
C PHE A 390 -5.22 -23.94 12.38
N ASN A 391 -4.32 -24.86 12.68
CA ASN A 391 -4.61 -25.98 13.59
C ASN A 391 -4.05 -25.66 14.97
N SER A 392 -4.78 -26.08 16.00
CA SER A 392 -4.28 -26.12 17.37
C SER A 392 -4.26 -27.57 17.84
N THR A 393 -3.22 -27.98 18.57
CA THR A 393 -3.15 -29.30 19.21
C THR A 393 -3.73 -29.27 20.62
N THR A 394 -3.06 -28.70 21.60
CA THR A 394 -3.60 -28.47 22.94
C THR A 394 -2.73 -27.40 23.57
N GLY A 395 -3.32 -26.26 23.88
CA GLY A 395 -2.61 -25.21 24.58
C GLY A 395 -3.15 -23.84 24.29
N ASN A 396 -2.42 -22.88 24.86
CA ASN A 396 -2.70 -21.48 24.71
C ASN A 396 -2.37 -21.02 23.28
N ILE A 397 -3.29 -20.31 22.66
CA ILE A 397 -2.96 -19.40 21.57
C ILE A 397 -2.71 -18.02 22.16
N ALA A 398 -1.68 -17.36 21.65
CA ALA A 398 -1.33 -15.99 21.99
C ALA A 398 -1.08 -15.25 20.68
N LEU A 399 -2.11 -14.59 20.15
CA LEU A 399 -2.04 -13.84 18.89
C LEU A 399 -2.20 -12.35 19.19
N ASP A 400 -1.24 -11.56 18.73
CA ASP A 400 -1.30 -10.11 18.68
C ASP A 400 -1.57 -9.67 17.24
N ILE A 401 -2.68 -8.96 17.03
CA ILE A 401 -3.07 -8.41 15.74
C ILE A 401 -2.98 -6.90 15.84
N LYS A 402 -2.02 -6.30 15.12
CA LYS A 402 -1.70 -4.88 15.23
C LYS A 402 -1.89 -4.19 13.89
N PRO A 403 -2.46 -2.97 13.86
CA PRO A 403 -2.44 -2.16 12.66
C PRO A 403 -1.01 -1.72 12.36
N PHE A 404 -0.81 -1.03 11.25
CA PHE A 404 0.49 -0.52 10.87
C PHE A 404 1.13 0.31 11.99
N GLU A 405 2.43 0.11 12.21
CA GLU A 405 3.13 0.63 13.39
C GLU A 405 3.27 2.15 13.43
N ARG A 406 3.08 2.84 12.28
CA ARG A 406 3.38 4.27 12.14
C ARG A 406 2.32 5.00 11.34
N GLY A 407 1.40 5.62 12.08
CA GLY A 407 0.24 6.31 11.51
C GLY A 407 -0.83 5.32 11.02
N PRO A 408 -1.33 4.42 11.88
CA PRO A 408 -2.34 3.44 11.48
C PRO A 408 -3.64 4.12 11.03
N ASN A 409 -4.22 3.60 9.94
CA ASN A 409 -5.54 4.00 9.44
C ASN A 409 -6.62 2.95 9.77
N LEU A 410 -6.22 1.72 10.12
CA LEU A 410 -7.10 0.60 10.43
C LEU A 410 -7.41 0.50 11.94
N ASP A 411 -8.69 0.43 12.28
CA ASP A 411 -9.19 -0.04 13.58
C ASP A 411 -9.64 -1.50 13.45
N ILE A 412 -8.96 -2.41 14.16
CA ILE A 412 -9.06 -3.85 13.91
C ILE A 412 -10.19 -4.49 14.71
N LEU A 413 -11.06 -5.21 13.99
CA LEU A 413 -11.99 -6.18 14.55
C LEU A 413 -11.54 -7.60 14.20
N ALA A 414 -10.98 -8.31 15.18
CA ALA A 414 -10.60 -9.72 15.00
C ALA A 414 -11.67 -10.66 15.58
N LYS A 415 -12.02 -11.73 14.86
CA LYS A 415 -12.98 -12.75 15.31
C LYS A 415 -12.40 -14.15 15.13
N LEU A 416 -12.51 -14.98 16.16
CA LEU A 416 -12.01 -16.36 16.18
C LEU A 416 -13.18 -17.35 16.12
N TYR A 417 -13.11 -18.33 15.21
CA TYR A 417 -14.13 -19.34 14.97
C TYR A 417 -13.57 -20.75 15.06
N ASN A 418 -14.43 -21.72 15.40
CA ASN A 418 -14.09 -23.15 15.31
C ASN A 418 -14.33 -23.73 13.90
N ALA A 419 -13.95 -24.99 13.71
CA ALA A 419 -14.14 -25.74 12.46
C ALA A 419 -15.60 -25.77 11.93
N SER A 420 -16.60 -25.67 12.80
CA SER A 420 -18.02 -25.64 12.41
C SER A 420 -18.51 -24.24 12.00
N GLY A 421 -17.68 -23.21 12.17
CA GLY A 421 -18.03 -21.81 11.89
C GLY A 421 -18.73 -21.12 13.07
N GLN A 422 -18.69 -21.72 14.26
CA GLN A 422 -19.19 -21.07 15.46
C GLN A 422 -18.15 -20.08 15.97
N LEU A 423 -18.60 -18.86 16.26
CA LEU A 423 -17.80 -17.81 16.87
C LEU A 423 -17.41 -18.22 18.30
N ILE A 424 -16.11 -18.16 18.60
CA ILE A 424 -15.51 -18.45 19.90
C ILE A 424 -15.28 -17.15 20.66
N SER A 425 -14.64 -16.18 20.02
CA SER A 425 -14.22 -14.93 20.64
C SER A 425 -14.15 -13.79 19.64
N VAL A 426 -14.28 -12.56 20.13
CA VAL A 426 -14.16 -11.31 19.37
C VAL A 426 -13.20 -10.41 20.14
N SER A 427 -12.33 -9.70 19.43
CA SER A 427 -11.44 -8.70 20.00
C SER A 427 -11.49 -7.40 19.19
N ASN A 428 -11.95 -6.34 19.84
CA ASN A 428 -11.78 -4.93 19.49
C ASN A 428 -11.85 -4.15 20.82
N PRO A 429 -10.73 -4.03 21.55
CA PRO A 429 -10.70 -3.38 22.85
C PRO A 429 -10.97 -1.87 22.74
N ILE A 430 -11.82 -1.33 23.62
CA ILE A 430 -12.14 0.10 23.62
C ILE A 430 -10.88 0.94 23.80
N GLY A 431 -10.70 1.93 22.92
CA GLY A 431 -9.59 2.87 22.99
C GLY A 431 -8.27 2.32 22.47
N SER A 432 -8.27 1.15 21.83
CA SER A 432 -7.13 0.62 21.07
C SER A 432 -7.54 0.26 19.66
N LEU A 433 -6.60 0.40 18.73
CA LEU A 433 -6.75 -0.03 17.33
C LEU A 433 -6.31 -1.49 17.12
N SER A 434 -5.65 -2.09 18.11
CA SER A 434 -5.14 -3.46 18.05
C SER A 434 -6.14 -4.47 18.59
N ALA A 435 -6.07 -5.70 18.11
CA ALA A 435 -6.80 -6.85 18.65
C ALA A 435 -5.83 -7.91 19.18
N SER A 436 -6.30 -8.77 20.09
CA SER A 436 -5.48 -9.89 20.57
C SER A 436 -6.34 -11.05 21.07
N PHE A 437 -5.76 -12.25 21.03
CA PHE A 437 -6.32 -13.44 21.65
C PHE A 437 -5.28 -14.08 22.56
N ASN A 438 -5.67 -14.37 23.79
CA ASN A 438 -4.89 -15.15 24.73
C ASN A 438 -5.82 -16.14 25.44
N LEU A 439 -5.96 -17.33 24.87
CA LEU A 439 -6.94 -18.32 25.33
C LEU A 439 -6.50 -19.76 25.00
N ASP A 440 -6.95 -20.72 25.82
CA ASP A 440 -6.69 -22.13 25.59
C ASP A 440 -7.69 -22.71 24.58
N LEU A 441 -7.16 -23.41 23.58
CA LEU A 441 -7.94 -24.11 22.57
C LEU A 441 -7.79 -25.64 22.70
N ASN A 442 -8.90 -26.32 22.42
CA ASN A 442 -8.90 -27.78 22.25
C ASN A 442 -8.27 -28.15 20.90
N PRO A 443 -7.82 -29.41 20.73
CA PRO A 443 -7.35 -29.87 19.44
C PRO A 443 -8.38 -29.67 18.33
N GLY A 444 -7.98 -29.04 17.22
CA GLY A 444 -8.84 -28.84 16.07
C GLY A 444 -8.38 -27.74 15.12
N GLN A 445 -9.15 -27.58 14.05
CA GLN A 445 -8.99 -26.49 13.09
C GLN A 445 -9.79 -25.26 13.54
N TYR A 446 -9.18 -24.09 13.40
CA TYR A 446 -9.74 -22.80 13.76
C TYR A 446 -9.58 -21.81 12.61
N TYR A 447 -10.40 -20.77 12.65
CA TYR A 447 -10.40 -19.69 11.68
C TYR A 447 -10.33 -18.35 12.40
N LEU A 448 -9.55 -17.42 11.86
CA LEU A 448 -9.44 -16.04 12.30
C LEU A 448 -9.94 -15.16 11.16
N SER A 449 -10.83 -14.21 11.44
CA SER A 449 -11.17 -13.15 10.47
C SER A 449 -10.67 -11.80 10.99
N ILE A 450 -10.07 -11.01 10.12
CA ILE A 450 -9.65 -9.62 10.34
C ILE A 450 -10.54 -8.71 9.50
N ASP A 451 -10.95 -7.58 10.05
CA ASP A 451 -11.95 -6.68 9.48
C ASP A 451 -11.67 -5.26 10.00
N GLY A 452 -12.01 -4.25 9.21
CA GLY A 452 -12.04 -2.86 9.66
C GLY A 452 -13.30 -2.56 10.47
N THR A 453 -13.21 -1.70 11.48
CA THR A 453 -14.40 -1.34 12.27
C THR A 453 -14.48 0.13 12.66
N GLY A 454 -15.63 0.52 13.20
CA GLY A 454 -15.88 1.86 13.71
C GLY A 454 -16.00 1.90 15.23
N LEU A 455 -15.87 3.08 15.81
CA LEU A 455 -16.05 3.31 17.24
C LEU A 455 -17.31 4.12 17.54
N GLY A 456 -18.16 3.60 18.41
CA GLY A 456 -19.26 4.35 19.02
C GLY A 456 -20.30 4.85 18.00
N ASN A 457 -20.48 6.17 17.93
CA ASN A 457 -21.39 6.81 16.96
C ASN A 457 -20.69 8.00 16.29
N LEU A 458 -21.28 8.53 15.23
CA LEU A 458 -20.69 9.57 14.38
C LEU A 458 -20.59 10.97 15.02
N ALA A 459 -21.03 11.14 16.27
CA ALA A 459 -20.87 12.41 17.01
C ALA A 459 -19.59 12.45 17.85
N THR A 460 -19.04 11.29 18.23
CA THR A 460 -17.83 11.20 19.07
C THR A 460 -16.84 10.14 18.61
N GLY A 461 -17.17 9.36 17.59
CA GLY A 461 -16.31 8.34 16.99
C GLY A 461 -16.45 8.35 15.49
N TYR A 462 -16.40 7.17 14.86
CA TYR A 462 -16.29 7.02 13.41
C TYR A 462 -16.96 5.72 12.97
N SER A 463 -17.31 5.63 11.69
CA SER A 463 -17.79 4.41 11.04
C SER A 463 -16.60 3.52 10.64
N ASP A 464 -16.90 2.36 10.08
CA ASP A 464 -15.94 1.48 9.42
C ASP A 464 -15.48 1.99 8.05
N TYR A 465 -16.07 3.06 7.51
CA TYR A 465 -15.85 3.54 6.14
C TYR A 465 -14.37 3.71 5.77
N GLY A 466 -13.61 4.41 6.64
CA GLY A 466 -12.20 4.73 6.42
C GLY A 466 -11.24 3.83 7.18
N SER A 467 -11.74 2.79 7.85
CA SER A 467 -10.95 1.83 8.62
C SER A 467 -10.33 0.79 7.70
N LEU A 468 -9.39 1.27 6.90
CA LEU A 468 -8.62 0.54 5.90
C LEU A 468 -7.14 0.67 6.24
N GLY A 469 -6.31 -0.28 5.84
CA GLY A 469 -4.88 -0.17 6.09
C GLY A 469 -4.17 -1.51 6.30
N GLN A 470 -2.87 -1.42 6.55
CA GLN A 470 -2.06 -2.61 6.78
C GLN A 470 -2.21 -3.12 8.21
N TYR A 471 -2.04 -4.43 8.38
CA TYR A 471 -1.93 -5.05 9.69
C TYR A 471 -0.89 -6.18 9.72
N SER A 472 -0.59 -6.62 10.93
CA SER A 472 0.24 -7.79 11.19
C SER A 472 -0.40 -8.69 12.24
N ILE A 473 -0.23 -10.00 12.07
CA ILE A 473 -0.58 -11.04 13.03
C ILE A 473 0.73 -11.67 13.50
N THR A 474 0.98 -11.61 14.79
CA THR A 474 2.19 -12.20 15.40
C THR A 474 1.84 -13.03 16.62
N GLY A 475 2.73 -13.95 17.00
CA GLY A 475 2.63 -14.69 18.26
C GLY A 475 2.67 -16.20 18.06
N GLY A 476 1.96 -16.95 18.89
CA GLY A 476 2.03 -18.40 18.94
C GLY A 476 0.67 -19.07 18.82
N VAL A 477 0.62 -20.15 18.05
CA VAL A 477 -0.43 -21.17 18.14
C VAL A 477 0.18 -22.45 18.70
N ALA A 478 -0.58 -23.16 19.54
CA ALA A 478 -0.13 -24.45 20.06
C ALA A 478 -0.11 -25.50 18.94
N GLU A 479 1.08 -25.83 18.44
CA GLU A 479 1.33 -26.85 17.41
C GLU A 479 1.42 -28.29 17.91
#